data_AF-A0ABD3F2E0-F1
#
_entry.id   AF-A0ABD3F2E0-F1
#
_cell.length_a   1.000
_cell.length_b   1.000
_cell.length_c   1.000
_cell.angle_alpha   90.00
_cell.angle_beta   90.00
_cell.angle_gamma   90.00
#
_symmetry.space_group_name_H-M   'P 1'
#
loop_
_entity.id
_entity.type
_entity.pdbx_description
1 polymer ?
#
loop_
_entity_poly.entity_id
_entity_poly.type
_entity_poly.pdbx_seq_one_letter_code
_entity_poly.pdbx_strand_id
1 'polypeptide(L)'
;MEDLNNLPAEQILNCNSSVYRTKELWTYGFIIQLLEYCSRANVGAQMIRVQNQTFKVTKRNWKAVNAACSRMETDGKVLPFFILDEMTPSGEVTNAKKVAAFQRNVFRACGLVVVVMGTDAKISNLSVPFGDPAKANAWQKVIKLHPVVKHIAKHSRGLFSRYFVDAVVQFALEEVAGNETFELADLLDAAFETVSVKAQNAKEFMSTQEGRDAQLMALSYTSILPTWHGLKVRDVRDAWRPICRFPVIEKDVLLYLAVLGGKKFSAYYNNNKKQAYSTAGVFRNFRRRIGNRTHGNTNALSNDFSEFENMVAHALFCASRRNGVRGIAFNDFFSGLVGEFQYESFHTKPFDASALLEGYAGLKEKFAGTMIPFLAPPNARWPGYIIEACGDGDGDCKFGHLVRAQNSERLDCYVMVPGDANPLFVCECKPWNKTLDSGEMKKIIVGLNAESTGGEEKRKWHNWDLALVFCQKLMKFETEQTDDWDTGIVTVDCKTWVVDWIIESEAGEKLVIVLQTGGLL
;
A
#
# COMPACT_ATOMS: atom_id res chain seq x y z
N MET A 1 8.08 27.00 23.97
CA MET A 1 6.92 26.14 23.69
C MET A 1 5.84 26.25 24.77
N GLU A 2 6.20 26.50 26.04
CA GLU A 2 5.22 26.74 27.13
C GLU A 2 4.15 27.78 26.80
N ASP A 3 4.51 28.89 26.13
CA ASP A 3 3.55 29.94 25.73
C ASP A 3 2.50 29.52 24.67
N LEU A 4 2.76 28.47 23.88
CA LEU A 4 1.87 28.03 22.81
C LEU A 4 0.73 27.16 23.33
N ASN A 5 0.98 26.42 24.41
CA ASN A 5 0.02 25.50 25.01
C ASN A 5 -1.13 26.24 25.69
N ASN A 6 -0.85 27.44 26.23
CA ASN A 6 -1.82 28.29 26.93
C ASN A 6 -2.68 29.15 25.98
N LEU A 7 -2.42 29.12 24.68
CA LEU A 7 -3.16 29.91 23.69
C LEU A 7 -4.33 29.12 23.06
N PRO A 8 -5.51 29.74 22.88
CA PRO A 8 -6.64 29.12 22.19
C PRO A 8 -6.28 28.64 20.78
N ALA A 9 -6.78 27.47 20.39
CA ALA A 9 -6.46 26.87 19.08
C ALA A 9 -6.88 27.77 17.91
N GLU A 10 -8.05 28.40 18.01
CA GLU A 10 -8.59 29.35 17.04
C GLU A 10 -7.65 30.53 16.77
N GLN A 11 -6.99 31.06 17.81
CA GLN A 11 -6.06 32.17 17.69
C GLN A 11 -4.75 31.77 16.99
N ILE A 12 -4.35 30.50 17.10
CA ILE A 12 -3.13 30.00 16.44
C ILE A 12 -3.44 29.61 14.99
N LEU A 13 -4.61 29.02 14.73
CA LEU A 13 -5.00 28.58 13.38
C LEU A 13 -5.24 29.75 12.43
N ASN A 14 -5.65 30.91 12.95
CA ASN A 14 -5.87 32.13 12.18
C ASN A 14 -4.60 33.00 12.10
N CYS A 15 -3.98 33.10 10.91
CA CYS A 15 -2.78 33.94 10.70
C CYS A 15 -3.03 35.44 10.86
N ASN A 16 -4.28 35.90 10.90
CA ASN A 16 -4.65 37.29 11.18
C ASN A 16 -4.84 37.60 12.68
N SER A 17 -4.68 36.59 13.54
CA SER A 17 -4.81 36.74 14.99
C SER A 17 -3.79 37.76 15.54
N SER A 18 -4.22 38.50 16.57
CA SER A 18 -3.38 39.48 17.28
C SER A 18 -2.12 38.84 17.87
N VAL A 19 -2.16 37.55 18.21
CA VAL A 19 -1.02 36.77 18.71
C VAL A 19 0.20 36.91 17.80
N TYR A 20 0.00 36.91 16.48
CA TYR A 20 1.11 37.05 15.52
C TYR A 20 1.62 38.49 15.41
N ARG A 21 0.82 39.51 15.78
CA ARG A 21 1.19 40.93 15.66
C ARG A 21 1.79 41.50 16.94
N THR A 22 1.38 41.00 18.11
CA THR A 22 1.72 41.59 19.41
C THR A 22 2.82 40.87 20.17
N LYS A 23 3.00 39.55 19.96
CA LYS A 23 4.03 38.79 20.68
C LYS A 23 5.42 38.97 20.08
N GLU A 24 6.42 38.92 20.96
CA GLU A 24 7.81 38.78 20.56
C GLU A 24 8.20 37.30 20.47
N LEU A 25 8.68 36.90 19.30
CA LEU A 25 8.99 35.51 18.97
C LEU A 25 10.46 35.36 18.57
N TRP A 26 11.07 34.25 18.98
CA TRP A 26 12.39 33.84 18.50
C TRP A 26 12.38 33.59 16.99
N THR A 27 11.29 33.03 16.46
CA THR A 27 11.13 32.79 15.02
C THR A 27 11.18 34.09 14.21
N TYR A 28 10.67 35.21 14.72
CA TYR A 28 10.79 36.51 14.05
C TYR A 28 12.24 37.01 14.02
N GLY A 29 12.99 36.83 15.11
CA GLY A 29 14.43 37.14 15.11
C GLY A 29 15.20 36.29 14.10
N PHE A 30 14.86 35.01 14.01
CA PHE A 30 15.48 34.08 13.07
C PHE A 30 15.16 34.46 11.62
N ILE A 31 13.90 34.79 11.30
CA ILE A 31 13.50 35.29 9.98
C ILE A 31 14.28 36.54 9.61
N ILE A 32 14.46 37.50 10.51
CA ILE A 32 15.26 38.71 10.25
C ILE A 32 16.70 38.35 9.89
N GLN A 33 17.32 37.44 10.64
CA GLN A 33 18.69 36.99 10.35
C GLN A 33 18.80 36.30 8.99
N LEU A 34 17.79 35.52 8.58
CA LEU A 34 17.72 34.94 7.25
C LEU A 34 17.56 36.02 6.17
N LEU A 35 16.66 36.98 6.35
CA LEU A 35 16.47 38.09 5.40
C LEU A 35 17.75 38.92 5.24
N GLU A 36 18.45 39.23 6.34
CA GLU A 36 19.74 39.92 6.32
C GLU A 36 20.82 39.09 5.60
N TYR A 37 20.85 37.78 5.84
CA TYR A 37 21.76 36.87 5.14
C TYR A 37 21.49 36.85 3.63
N CYS A 38 20.22 36.71 3.22
CA CYS A 38 19.80 36.72 1.82
C CYS A 38 20.14 38.05 1.14
N SER A 39 19.92 39.18 1.82
CA SER A 39 20.25 40.51 1.32
C SER A 39 21.76 40.68 1.04
N ARG A 40 22.62 40.16 1.93
CA ARG A 40 24.09 40.20 1.76
C ARG A 40 24.60 39.28 0.66
N ALA A 41 24.00 38.10 0.52
CA ALA A 41 24.49 37.07 -0.41
C ALA A 41 24.32 37.44 -1.90
N ASN A 42 23.51 38.46 -2.22
CA ASN A 42 23.28 38.98 -3.58
C ASN A 42 23.02 37.90 -4.64
N VAL A 43 22.36 36.84 -4.21
CA VAL A 43 21.96 35.68 -5.01
C VAL A 43 20.62 36.04 -5.65
N GLY A 44 20.54 35.96 -6.98
CA GLY A 44 19.30 36.23 -7.73
C GLY A 44 18.20 35.19 -7.44
N ALA A 45 17.44 34.76 -8.45
CA ALA A 45 16.38 33.75 -8.29
C ALA A 45 16.92 32.31 -8.13
N GLN A 46 17.87 32.09 -7.20
CA GLN A 46 18.48 30.78 -6.94
C GLN A 46 18.22 30.30 -5.51
N MET A 47 18.26 28.98 -5.32
CA MET A 47 18.11 28.37 -4.00
C MET A 47 19.30 28.73 -3.10
N ILE A 48 19.02 29.35 -1.96
CA ILE A 48 20.05 29.79 -1.01
C ILE A 48 20.39 28.64 -0.07
N ARG A 49 21.60 28.09 -0.20
CA ARG A 49 22.09 27.02 0.67
C ARG A 49 22.87 27.60 1.84
N VAL A 50 22.30 27.53 3.04
CA VAL A 50 22.96 27.96 4.28
C VAL A 50 23.72 26.77 4.87
N GLN A 51 25.05 26.80 4.87
CA GLN A 51 25.90 25.78 5.49
C GLN A 51 26.91 26.43 6.44
N ASN A 52 27.14 25.81 7.60
CA ASN A 52 28.14 26.25 8.60
C ASN A 52 27.98 27.72 9.06
N GLN A 53 26.75 28.21 9.14
CA GLN A 53 26.44 29.56 9.63
C GLN A 53 25.83 29.53 11.01
N THR A 54 26.25 30.46 11.86
CA THR A 54 25.70 30.64 13.21
C THR A 54 24.95 31.96 13.29
N PHE A 55 23.64 31.88 13.50
CA PHE A 55 22.80 33.06 13.66
C PHE A 55 22.70 33.44 15.14
N LYS A 56 22.99 34.71 15.45
CA LYS A 56 22.71 35.29 16.76
C LYS A 56 21.28 35.81 16.77
N VAL A 57 20.36 34.96 17.23
CA VAL A 57 18.92 35.27 17.23
C VAL A 57 18.53 35.92 18.55
N THR A 58 17.73 36.98 18.50
CA THR A 58 17.03 37.59 19.65
C THR A 58 15.53 37.58 19.40
N LYS A 59 14.69 37.59 20.43
CA LYS A 59 13.24 37.76 20.24
C LYS A 59 12.96 39.09 19.52
N ARG A 60 12.02 39.06 18.57
CA ARG A 60 11.57 40.22 17.80
C ARG A 60 10.07 40.14 17.58
N ASN A 61 9.44 41.23 17.15
CA ASN A 61 8.02 41.29 16.83
C ASN A 61 7.78 41.38 15.32
N TRP A 62 6.52 41.26 14.91
CA TRP A 62 6.07 41.35 13.53
C TRP A 62 6.50 42.66 12.83
N LYS A 63 6.45 43.81 13.54
CA LYS A 63 6.84 45.11 12.97
C LYS A 63 8.32 45.10 12.55
N ALA A 64 9.18 44.48 13.34
CA ALA A 64 10.60 44.37 13.02
C ALA A 64 10.85 43.52 11.77
N VAL A 65 10.08 42.44 11.56
CA VAL A 65 10.18 41.62 10.35
C VAL A 65 9.70 42.41 9.13
N ASN A 66 8.56 43.08 9.22
CA ASN A 66 8.05 43.91 8.12
C ASN A 66 8.99 45.06 7.76
N ALA A 67 9.65 45.68 8.75
CA ALA A 67 10.68 46.67 8.50
C ALA A 67 11.89 46.08 7.76
N ALA A 68 12.28 44.84 8.07
CA ALA A 68 13.33 44.14 7.33
C ALA A 68 12.91 43.82 5.89
N CYS A 69 11.67 43.36 5.67
CA CYS A 69 11.14 43.14 4.33
C CYS A 69 11.10 44.45 3.51
N SER A 70 10.60 45.54 4.11
CA SER A 70 10.51 46.85 3.45
C SER A 70 11.88 47.40 3.07
N ARG A 71 12.91 47.16 3.91
CA ARG A 71 14.29 47.53 3.58
C ARG A 71 14.79 46.76 2.36
N MET A 72 14.56 45.44 2.29
CA MET A 72 14.95 44.65 1.12
C MET A 72 14.29 45.16 -0.17
N GLU A 73 13.00 45.50 -0.10
CA GLU A 73 12.28 46.08 -1.26
C GLU A 73 12.86 47.43 -1.67
N THR A 74 13.15 48.31 -0.70
CA THR A 74 13.77 49.63 -0.95
C THR A 74 15.16 49.49 -1.57
N ASP A 75 15.92 48.47 -1.15
CA ASP A 75 17.25 48.15 -1.67
C ASP A 75 17.21 47.41 -3.03
N GLY A 76 16.02 47.27 -3.64
CA GLY A 76 15.82 46.58 -4.92
C GLY A 76 16.09 45.07 -4.87
N LYS A 77 16.05 44.45 -3.68
CA LYS A 77 16.26 43.02 -3.47
C LYS A 77 14.94 42.24 -3.55
N VAL A 78 15.01 41.03 -4.08
CA VAL A 78 13.87 40.11 -4.13
C VAL A 78 13.70 39.44 -2.77
N LEU A 79 12.46 39.43 -2.25
CA LEU A 79 12.14 38.69 -1.03
C LEU A 79 12.21 37.17 -1.28
N PRO A 80 12.87 36.40 -0.41
CA PRO A 80 12.89 34.95 -0.53
C PRO A 80 11.51 34.37 -0.24
N PHE A 81 11.15 33.30 -0.96
CA PHE A 81 10.12 32.38 -0.49
C PHE A 81 10.79 31.25 0.31
N PHE A 82 10.09 30.76 1.33
CA PHE A 82 10.62 29.77 2.27
C PHE A 82 10.04 28.40 1.96
N ILE A 83 10.90 27.39 1.90
CA ILE A 83 10.47 25.99 1.87
C ILE A 83 10.72 25.42 3.27
N LEU A 84 9.66 25.06 3.97
CA LEU A 84 9.75 24.38 5.26
C LEU A 84 9.66 22.88 5.01
N ASP A 85 10.79 22.20 5.20
CA ASP A 85 10.88 20.75 5.28
C ASP A 85 10.93 20.31 6.76
N GLU A 86 10.54 19.08 7.06
CA GLU A 86 10.59 18.48 8.42
C GLU A 86 9.73 19.16 9.50
N MET A 87 8.49 19.54 9.18
CA MET A 87 7.54 20.05 10.16
C MET A 87 7.12 18.96 11.17
N THR A 88 6.89 19.34 12.43
CA THR A 88 6.49 18.41 13.51
C THR A 88 5.22 17.66 13.09
N PRO A 89 5.22 16.31 13.06
CA PRO A 89 4.08 15.54 12.62
C PRO A 89 2.89 15.79 13.53
N SER A 90 1.70 15.90 12.94
CA SER A 90 0.43 16.16 13.61
C SER A 90 0.01 15.11 14.66
N GLY A 91 0.77 14.01 14.82
CA GLY A 91 0.28 12.78 15.45
C GLY A 91 0.82 12.41 16.83
N GLU A 92 1.95 12.93 17.31
CA GLU A 92 2.58 12.40 18.54
C GLU A 92 2.91 13.45 19.62
N VAL A 93 2.67 14.74 19.36
CA VAL A 93 2.85 15.81 20.36
C VAL A 93 1.49 16.40 20.68
N THR A 94 1.13 16.48 21.97
CA THR A 94 -0.02 17.27 22.43
C THR A 94 0.09 18.67 21.80
N ASN A 95 -0.93 19.12 21.05
CA ASN A 95 -0.93 20.36 20.26
C ASN A 95 -0.17 20.37 18.92
N ALA A 96 0.20 19.24 18.32
CA ALA A 96 0.94 19.22 17.04
C ALA A 96 0.25 19.99 15.89
N LYS A 97 -1.08 19.98 15.81
CA LYS A 97 -1.85 20.83 14.88
C LYS A 97 -1.61 22.32 15.13
N LYS A 98 -1.51 22.76 16.39
CA LYS A 98 -1.19 24.15 16.76
C LYS A 98 0.26 24.47 16.39
N VAL A 99 1.21 23.56 16.62
CA VAL A 99 2.63 23.76 16.29
C VAL A 99 2.83 23.91 14.78
N ALA A 100 2.27 23.00 13.98
CA ALA A 100 2.38 23.07 12.52
C ALA A 100 1.69 24.32 11.95
N ALA A 101 0.51 24.67 12.47
CA ALA A 101 -0.19 25.89 12.10
C ALA A 101 0.61 27.13 12.47
N PHE A 102 1.19 27.17 13.68
CA PHE A 102 2.02 28.28 14.15
C PHE A 102 3.27 28.45 13.28
N GLN A 103 4.02 27.38 13.06
CA GLN A 103 5.23 27.39 12.23
C GLN A 103 4.96 27.97 10.82
N ARG A 104 3.81 27.66 10.21
CA ARG A 104 3.40 28.22 8.93
C ARG A 104 2.86 29.66 9.03
N ASN A 105 2.01 29.91 10.02
CA ASN A 105 1.27 31.17 10.13
C ASN A 105 2.16 32.33 10.56
N VAL A 106 3.28 32.08 11.25
CA VAL A 106 4.31 33.09 11.56
C VAL A 106 4.86 33.73 10.28
N PHE A 107 5.16 32.95 9.24
CA PHE A 107 5.63 33.49 7.95
C PHE A 107 4.51 34.22 7.20
N ARG A 108 3.31 33.61 7.15
CA ARG A 108 2.15 34.21 6.48
C ARG A 108 1.72 35.54 7.08
N ALA A 109 1.80 35.68 8.41
CA ALA A 109 1.48 36.92 9.09
C ALA A 109 2.40 38.07 8.67
N CYS A 110 3.65 37.77 8.31
CA CYS A 110 4.63 38.72 7.76
C CYS A 110 4.52 38.92 6.24
N GLY A 111 3.52 38.34 5.57
CA GLY A 111 3.38 38.41 4.11
C GLY A 111 4.42 37.59 3.33
N LEU A 112 5.19 36.73 4.01
CA LEU A 112 6.22 35.90 3.38
C LEU A 112 5.59 34.65 2.77
N VAL A 113 5.99 34.32 1.54
CA VAL A 113 5.56 33.10 0.85
C VAL A 113 6.24 31.90 1.50
N VAL A 114 5.44 30.92 1.92
CA VAL A 114 5.92 29.69 2.53
C VAL A 114 5.30 28.47 1.85
N VAL A 115 6.15 27.57 1.37
CA VAL A 115 5.80 26.25 0.83
C VAL A 115 6.14 25.21 1.88
N VAL A 116 5.19 24.36 2.21
CA VAL A 116 5.40 23.26 3.18
C VAL A 116 5.60 21.97 2.40
N MET A 117 6.74 21.33 2.58
CA MET A 117 7.08 20.05 1.97
C MET A 117 6.76 18.90 2.95
N GLY A 118 6.28 17.77 2.41
CA GLY A 118 6.11 16.53 3.16
C GLY A 118 7.44 15.80 3.32
N THR A 119 7.70 15.28 4.52
CA THR A 119 8.96 14.70 4.97
C THR A 119 9.47 13.57 4.07
N ASP A 120 10.58 13.80 3.36
CA ASP A 120 11.31 12.76 2.59
C ASP A 120 12.77 12.63 3.06
N ALA A 121 13.02 12.80 4.36
CA ALA A 121 14.31 12.49 4.97
C ALA A 121 14.53 10.96 4.97
N LYS A 122 15.51 10.49 4.20
CA LYS A 122 15.95 9.08 4.21
C LYS A 122 16.85 8.82 5.42
N ILE A 123 16.61 7.72 6.12
CA ILE A 123 17.42 7.24 7.25
C ILE A 123 18.90 7.04 6.90
N SER A 124 19.28 7.04 5.61
CA SER A 124 20.67 6.93 5.17
C SER A 124 21.62 8.02 5.69
N ASN A 125 21.12 9.11 6.30
CA ASN A 125 21.92 10.13 6.99
C ASN A 125 21.81 10.09 8.52
N LEU A 126 21.10 9.13 9.10
CA LEU A 126 21.01 8.93 10.54
C LEU A 126 21.84 7.71 10.92
N SER A 127 23.06 7.96 11.42
CA SER A 127 23.48 7.26 12.63
C SER A 127 22.33 7.46 13.63
N VAL A 128 21.39 6.52 13.74
CA VAL A 128 20.21 6.65 14.60
C VAL A 128 20.75 6.96 16.00
N PRO A 129 20.70 8.22 16.48
CA PRO A 129 21.20 8.52 17.79
C PRO A 129 20.02 8.20 18.68
N PHE A 130 19.84 6.91 18.98
CA PHE A 130 19.06 6.59 20.14
C PHE A 130 19.77 7.33 21.28
N GLY A 131 19.12 8.35 21.85
CA GLY A 131 19.62 8.99 23.07
C GLY A 131 19.67 7.99 24.24
N ASP A 132 19.00 6.85 24.06
CA ASP A 132 18.97 5.70 24.95
C ASP A 132 19.94 4.59 24.48
N PRO A 133 21.01 4.28 25.24
CA PRO A 133 21.94 3.20 24.93
C PRO A 133 21.29 1.82 24.79
N ALA A 134 20.20 1.54 25.52
CA ALA A 134 19.51 0.25 25.47
C ALA A 134 18.86 0.04 24.10
N LYS A 135 18.19 1.07 23.58
CA LYS A 135 17.61 1.07 22.24
C LYS A 135 18.67 0.94 21.14
N ALA A 136 19.82 1.59 21.32
CA ALA A 136 20.94 1.48 20.39
C ALA A 136 21.47 0.03 20.34
N ASN A 137 21.68 -0.60 21.50
CA ASN A 137 22.11 -1.99 21.59
C ASN A 137 21.08 -2.96 21.01
N ALA A 138 19.80 -2.77 21.30
CA ALA A 138 18.72 -3.58 20.74
C ALA A 138 18.71 -3.52 19.21
N TRP A 139 18.78 -2.32 18.63
CA TRP A 139 18.86 -2.15 17.18
C TRP A 139 20.07 -2.85 16.56
N GLN A 140 21.26 -2.70 17.16
CA GLN A 140 22.47 -3.39 16.69
C GLN A 140 22.32 -4.92 16.76
N LYS A 141 21.70 -5.45 17.81
CA LYS A 141 21.42 -6.88 17.94
C LYS A 141 20.47 -7.35 16.83
N VAL A 142 19.37 -6.64 16.59
CA VAL A 142 18.41 -7.01 15.53
C VAL A 142 19.08 -7.01 14.16
N ILE A 143 19.79 -5.95 13.77
CA ILE A 143 20.39 -5.90 12.42
C ILE A 143 21.54 -6.88 12.24
N LYS A 144 22.13 -7.39 13.32
CA LYS A 144 23.13 -8.47 13.30
C LYS A 144 22.47 -9.82 13.04
N LEU A 145 21.32 -10.08 13.68
CA LEU A 145 20.56 -11.32 13.50
C LEU A 145 19.81 -11.32 12.16
N HIS A 146 19.19 -10.19 11.81
CA HIS A 146 18.30 -10.04 10.67
C HIS A 146 18.66 -8.79 9.84
N PRO A 147 19.71 -8.84 8.99
CA PRO A 147 20.21 -7.68 8.24
C PRO A 147 19.14 -6.99 7.37
N VAL A 148 18.17 -7.74 6.86
CA VAL A 148 17.06 -7.24 6.04
C VAL A 148 16.29 -6.10 6.69
N VAL A 149 16.18 -6.08 8.01
CA VAL A 149 15.50 -5.02 8.77
C VAL A 149 16.15 -3.65 8.51
N LYS A 150 17.48 -3.61 8.44
CA LYS A 150 18.22 -2.40 8.06
C LYS A 150 17.93 -1.98 6.63
N HIS A 151 17.81 -2.93 5.70
CA HIS A 151 17.48 -2.65 4.31
C HIS A 151 16.07 -2.10 4.17
N ILE A 152 15.08 -2.67 4.86
CA ILE A 152 13.70 -2.17 4.90
C ILE A 152 13.66 -0.73 5.41
N ALA A 153 14.32 -0.45 6.54
CA ALA A 153 14.37 0.90 7.10
C ALA A 153 15.05 1.91 6.15
N LYS A 154 16.19 1.54 5.53
CA LYS A 154 16.97 2.41 4.65
C LYS A 154 16.23 2.76 3.34
N HIS A 155 15.44 1.83 2.81
CA HIS A 155 14.70 1.98 1.54
C HIS A 155 13.25 2.43 1.74
N SER A 156 12.91 2.88 2.95
CA SER A 156 11.59 3.43 3.27
C SER A 156 11.70 4.88 3.73
N ARG A 157 10.62 5.66 3.56
CA ARG A 157 10.70 7.12 3.68
C ARG A 157 10.22 7.65 5.02
N GLY A 158 10.91 8.70 5.48
CA GLY A 158 10.44 9.63 6.50
C GLY A 158 9.88 8.96 7.75
N LEU A 159 8.60 9.19 8.01
CA LEU A 159 7.90 8.79 9.22
C LEU A 159 7.69 7.28 9.33
N PHE A 160 7.43 6.59 8.21
CA PHE A 160 7.23 5.13 8.21
C PHE A 160 8.48 4.39 8.69
N SER A 161 9.65 4.83 8.21
CA SER A 161 10.94 4.27 8.62
C SER A 161 11.20 4.48 10.12
N ARG A 162 10.86 5.65 10.67
CA ARG A 162 10.96 5.90 12.13
C ARG A 162 10.05 4.98 12.93
N TYR A 163 8.78 4.87 12.54
CA TYR A 163 7.81 3.99 13.21
C TYR A 163 8.25 2.54 13.17
N PHE A 164 8.82 2.09 12.06
CA PHE A 164 9.35 0.75 11.91
C PHE A 164 10.57 0.50 12.80
N VAL A 165 11.56 1.40 12.80
CA VAL A 165 12.75 1.29 13.66
C VAL A 165 12.35 1.28 15.13
N ASP A 166 11.45 2.17 15.54
CA ASP A 166 10.95 2.20 16.91
C ASP A 166 10.23 0.90 17.28
N ALA A 167 9.36 0.38 16.41
CA ALA A 167 8.63 -0.86 16.65
C ALA A 167 9.56 -2.07 16.75
N VAL A 168 10.56 -2.15 15.86
CA VAL A 168 11.59 -3.20 15.88
C VAL A 168 12.37 -3.18 17.19
N VAL A 169 12.78 -2.00 17.63
CA VAL A 169 13.54 -1.86 18.88
C VAL A 169 12.69 -2.22 20.09
N GLN A 170 11.42 -1.81 20.11
CA GLN A 170 10.53 -2.16 21.22
C GLN A 170 10.26 -3.66 21.27
N PHE A 171 9.96 -4.28 20.13
CA PHE A 171 9.83 -5.74 20.04
C PHE A 171 11.10 -6.43 20.57
N ALA A 172 12.28 -5.95 20.16
CA ALA A 172 13.53 -6.49 20.66
C ALA A 172 13.70 -6.30 22.17
N LEU A 173 13.37 -5.13 22.73
CA LEU A 173 13.50 -4.91 24.18
C LEU A 173 12.53 -5.77 25.00
N GLU A 174 11.34 -6.04 24.48
CA GLU A 174 10.30 -6.83 25.14
C GLU A 174 10.57 -8.34 25.03
N GLU A 175 10.85 -8.84 23.83
CA GLU A 175 11.01 -10.29 23.55
C GLU A 175 12.42 -10.81 23.82
N VAL A 176 13.46 -9.97 23.66
CA VAL A 176 14.87 -10.37 23.81
C VAL A 176 15.36 -10.26 25.26
N ALA A 177 14.60 -9.63 26.15
CA ALA A 177 14.89 -9.67 27.59
C ALA A 177 14.81 -11.10 28.17
N GLY A 178 14.13 -12.03 27.47
CA GLY A 178 13.98 -13.43 27.86
C GLY A 178 14.64 -14.47 26.94
N ASN A 179 14.78 -14.21 25.64
CA ASN A 179 15.31 -15.18 24.65
C ASN A 179 16.52 -14.63 23.86
N GLU A 180 17.53 -15.48 23.60
CA GLU A 180 18.70 -15.08 22.81
C GLU A 180 18.41 -14.90 21.31
N THR A 181 17.36 -15.54 20.80
CA THR A 181 16.93 -15.59 19.40
C THR A 181 15.42 -15.32 19.26
N PHE A 182 15.01 -14.80 18.11
CA PHE A 182 13.59 -14.59 17.75
C PHE A 182 13.43 -14.69 16.23
N GLU A 183 12.24 -15.10 15.80
CA GLU A 183 11.95 -15.34 14.39
C GLU A 183 11.65 -14.03 13.64
N LEU A 184 12.08 -13.94 12.38
CA LEU A 184 11.98 -12.70 11.60
C LEU A 184 10.53 -12.34 11.30
N ALA A 185 9.66 -13.32 11.02
CA ALA A 185 8.28 -13.04 10.66
C ALA A 185 7.50 -12.41 11.81
N ASP A 186 7.73 -12.86 13.05
CA ASP A 186 7.06 -12.29 14.22
C ASP A 186 7.48 -10.83 14.44
N LEU A 187 8.78 -10.54 14.31
CA LEU A 187 9.30 -9.17 14.33
C LEU A 187 8.65 -8.31 13.23
N LEU A 188 8.63 -8.80 11.99
CA LEU A 188 8.11 -8.05 10.85
C LEU A 188 6.60 -7.82 10.97
N ASP A 189 5.82 -8.84 11.37
CA ASP A 189 4.37 -8.70 11.56
C ASP A 189 4.06 -7.66 12.65
N ALA A 190 4.75 -7.70 13.79
CA ALA A 190 4.59 -6.73 14.87
C ALA A 190 5.00 -5.31 14.45
N ALA A 191 6.11 -5.19 13.74
CA ALA A 191 6.59 -3.90 13.25
C ALA A 191 5.65 -3.31 12.18
N PHE A 192 5.18 -4.12 11.24
CA PHE A 192 4.25 -3.69 10.19
C PHE A 192 2.88 -3.32 10.77
N GLU A 193 2.40 -4.07 11.76
CA GLU A 193 1.21 -3.71 12.52
C GLU A 193 1.36 -2.31 13.12
N THR A 194 2.46 -2.07 13.85
CA THR A 194 2.70 -0.79 14.51
C THR A 194 2.77 0.37 13.51
N VAL A 195 3.48 0.17 12.40
CA VAL A 195 3.57 1.15 11.32
C VAL A 195 2.17 1.44 10.75
N SER A 196 1.35 0.41 10.52
CA SER A 196 -0.01 0.57 10.01
C SER A 196 -0.89 1.35 10.99
N VAL A 197 -0.88 0.98 12.29
CA VAL A 197 -1.65 1.68 13.34
C VAL A 197 -1.25 3.13 13.44
N LYS A 198 0.06 3.42 13.53
CA LYS A 198 0.55 4.79 13.63
C LYS A 198 0.23 5.60 12.37
N ALA A 199 0.33 5.00 11.18
CA ALA A 199 -0.06 5.66 9.93
C ALA A 199 -1.55 6.00 9.89
N GLN A 200 -2.41 5.08 10.33
CA GLN A 200 -3.85 5.29 10.42
C GLN A 200 -4.20 6.38 11.44
N ASN A 201 -3.56 6.38 12.61
CA ASN A 201 -3.80 7.38 13.67
C ASN A 201 -3.27 8.78 13.31
N ALA A 202 -2.10 8.88 12.67
CA ALA A 202 -1.43 10.16 12.45
C ALA A 202 -2.14 11.03 11.39
N LYS A 203 -2.76 10.41 10.39
CA LYS A 203 -3.39 11.11 9.27
C LYS A 203 -4.89 10.92 9.17
N GLU A 204 -5.47 9.94 9.87
CA GLU A 204 -6.87 9.49 9.77
C GLU A 204 -7.36 9.22 8.33
N PHE A 205 -6.49 9.33 7.33
CA PHE A 205 -6.84 9.38 5.92
C PHE A 205 -7.53 8.08 5.51
N MET A 206 -7.06 6.95 6.04
CA MET A 206 -7.58 5.60 5.78
C MET A 206 -8.99 5.37 6.34
N SER A 207 -9.41 6.16 7.33
CA SER A 207 -10.77 6.09 7.89
C SER A 207 -11.81 6.79 7.00
N THR A 208 -11.35 7.73 6.17
CA THR A 208 -12.18 8.45 5.19
C THR A 208 -12.41 7.63 3.93
N GLN A 209 -13.40 8.03 3.14
CA GLN A 209 -13.67 7.36 1.87
C GLN A 209 -12.56 7.63 0.85
N GLU A 210 -12.00 8.84 0.85
CA GLU A 210 -10.89 9.26 0.00
C GLU A 210 -9.64 8.40 0.25
N GLY A 211 -9.40 8.00 1.51
CA GLY A 211 -8.33 7.08 1.84
C GLY A 211 -8.52 5.68 1.29
N ARG A 212 -9.74 5.13 1.39
CA ARG A 212 -10.07 3.83 0.77
C ARG A 212 -9.90 3.86 -0.74
N ASP A 213 -10.24 4.98 -1.37
CA ASP A 213 -10.04 5.16 -2.81
C ASP A 213 -8.56 5.22 -3.15
N ALA A 214 -7.76 5.94 -2.36
CA ALA A 214 -6.31 5.95 -2.52
C ALA A 214 -5.66 4.57 -2.29
N GLN A 215 -6.20 3.74 -1.39
CA GLN A 215 -5.78 2.34 -1.25
C GLN A 215 -6.13 1.51 -2.48
N LEU A 216 -7.35 1.64 -2.99
CA LEU A 216 -7.78 0.98 -4.22
C LEU A 216 -6.84 1.37 -5.37
N MET A 217 -6.48 2.64 -5.49
CA MET A 217 -5.51 3.13 -6.47
C MET A 217 -4.11 2.53 -6.30
N ALA A 218 -3.64 2.42 -5.05
CA ALA A 218 -2.33 1.86 -4.72
C ALA A 218 -2.24 0.37 -5.09
N LEU A 219 -3.32 -0.37 -4.84
CA LEU A 219 -3.44 -1.80 -5.13
C LEU A 219 -3.58 -2.10 -6.61
N SER A 220 -4.31 -1.27 -7.34
CA SER A 220 -4.47 -1.46 -8.78
C SER A 220 -3.15 -1.24 -9.55
N TYR A 221 -2.11 -0.67 -8.89
CA TYR A 221 -0.85 -0.21 -9.50
C TYR A 221 -1.08 0.65 -10.77
N THR A 222 -2.25 1.27 -10.84
CA THR A 222 -2.72 2.08 -11.96
C THR A 222 -2.46 3.54 -11.70
N SER A 223 -1.89 4.20 -12.69
CA SER A 223 -1.98 5.66 -12.80
C SER A 223 -3.41 6.00 -13.21
N ILE A 224 -4.35 6.09 -12.26
CA ILE A 224 -5.67 6.65 -12.61
C ILE A 224 -5.46 8.16 -12.70
N LEU A 225 -5.79 8.74 -13.84
CA LEU A 225 -5.97 10.19 -13.98
C LEU A 225 -7.24 10.53 -13.19
N PRO A 226 -7.14 11.14 -12.00
CA PRO A 226 -8.34 11.49 -11.30
C PRO A 226 -8.90 12.71 -12.02
N THR A 227 -9.95 12.52 -12.81
CA THR A 227 -10.74 13.64 -13.32
C THR A 227 -11.55 14.21 -12.16
N TRP A 228 -10.87 14.86 -11.21
CA TRP A 228 -11.52 15.71 -10.21
C TRP A 228 -12.29 16.79 -10.99
N HIS A 229 -13.61 16.70 -10.99
CA HIS A 229 -14.50 17.65 -11.65
C HIS A 229 -14.54 19.00 -10.91
N GLY A 230 -13.39 19.64 -10.72
CA GLY A 230 -13.27 20.89 -9.95
C GLY A 230 -12.14 21.83 -10.37
N LEU A 231 -11.18 21.42 -11.20
CA LEU A 231 -10.13 22.31 -11.71
C LEU A 231 -10.20 22.38 -13.24
N LYS A 232 -11.15 23.16 -13.75
CA LYS A 232 -11.06 23.68 -15.12
C LYS A 232 -10.03 24.81 -15.12
N VAL A 233 -8.79 24.49 -15.49
CA VAL A 233 -7.83 25.51 -15.90
C VAL A 233 -8.21 25.92 -17.32
N ARG A 234 -8.65 27.17 -17.48
CA ARG A 234 -8.77 27.81 -18.80
C ARG A 234 -7.37 27.95 -19.39
N ASP A 235 -7.21 27.46 -20.63
CA ASP A 235 -6.11 27.67 -21.57
C ASP A 235 -4.78 28.18 -21.00
N VAL A 236 -3.88 27.26 -20.70
CA VAL A 236 -2.43 27.50 -20.81
C VAL A 236 -1.84 26.25 -21.46
N ARG A 237 -1.04 26.44 -22.52
CA ARG A 237 -0.52 25.40 -23.42
C ARG A 237 0.44 24.38 -22.77
N ASP A 238 0.64 24.45 -21.46
CA ASP A 238 1.29 23.44 -20.64
C ASP A 238 0.37 23.08 -19.46
N ALA A 239 -0.61 22.21 -19.72
CA ALA A 239 -1.56 21.77 -18.71
C ALA A 239 -0.83 20.96 -17.63
N TRP A 240 -0.65 21.55 -16.44
CA TRP A 240 -0.29 20.79 -15.24
C TRP A 240 -1.33 19.70 -15.02
N ARG A 241 -0.93 18.43 -15.17
CA ARG A 241 -1.78 17.27 -14.91
C ARG A 241 -1.41 16.71 -13.53
N PRO A 242 -2.33 16.71 -12.55
CA PRO A 242 -2.10 16.00 -11.31
C PRO A 242 -2.06 14.49 -11.62
N ILE A 243 -0.87 13.91 -11.59
CA ILE A 243 -0.67 12.47 -11.63
C ILE A 243 -0.45 12.02 -10.18
N CYS A 244 -1.44 11.39 -9.57
CA CYS A 244 -1.24 10.69 -8.30
C CYS A 244 -0.59 9.35 -8.63
N ARG A 245 0.72 9.23 -8.41
CA ARG A 245 1.46 7.98 -8.60
C ARG A 245 2.11 7.60 -7.28
N PHE A 246 1.74 6.43 -6.76
CA PHE A 246 2.49 5.83 -5.66
C PHE A 246 3.94 5.57 -6.12
N PRO A 247 4.94 5.79 -5.25
CA PRO A 247 6.31 5.41 -5.58
C PRO A 247 6.35 3.92 -5.87
N VAL A 248 7.25 3.44 -6.74
CA VAL A 248 7.46 1.98 -6.89
C VAL A 248 7.86 1.36 -5.53
N ILE A 249 7.53 0.10 -5.29
CA ILE A 249 7.71 -0.56 -3.99
C ILE A 249 9.15 -0.47 -3.50
N GLU A 250 10.13 -0.59 -4.41
CA GLU A 250 11.57 -0.49 -4.13
C GLU A 250 11.98 0.86 -3.52
N LYS A 251 11.17 1.91 -3.73
CA LYS A 251 11.42 3.24 -3.20
C LYS A 251 10.73 3.52 -1.86
N ASP A 252 9.76 2.71 -1.44
CA ASP A 252 9.06 2.88 -0.16
C ASP A 252 8.26 1.63 0.26
N VAL A 253 8.94 0.56 0.67
CA VAL A 253 8.28 -0.70 1.07
C VAL A 253 7.32 -0.49 2.25
N LEU A 254 7.73 0.28 3.27
CA LEU A 254 6.90 0.48 4.46
C LEU A 254 5.63 1.27 4.16
N LEU A 255 5.60 2.14 3.15
CA LEU A 255 4.36 2.76 2.71
C LEU A 255 3.36 1.69 2.26
N TYR A 256 3.78 0.76 1.40
CA TYR A 256 2.93 -0.32 0.91
C TYR A 256 2.48 -1.24 2.04
N LEU A 257 3.37 -1.58 2.97
CA LEU A 257 3.00 -2.40 4.13
C LEU A 257 2.05 -1.67 5.09
N ALA A 258 2.22 -0.36 5.27
CA ALA A 258 1.35 0.44 6.13
C ALA A 258 -0.07 0.54 5.57
N VAL A 259 -0.19 0.74 4.26
CA VAL A 259 -1.47 1.05 3.60
C VAL A 259 -2.20 -0.16 3.06
N LEU A 260 -1.53 -1.30 2.87
CA LEU A 260 -2.12 -2.48 2.23
C LEU A 260 -2.38 -3.65 3.18
N GLY A 261 -2.24 -3.42 4.49
CA GLY A 261 -2.59 -4.38 5.52
C GLY A 261 -1.59 -5.55 5.67
N GLY A 262 -1.90 -6.41 6.63
CA GLY A 262 -1.11 -7.58 7.04
C GLY A 262 -1.91 -8.45 8.00
N LYS A 263 -1.24 -9.20 8.87
CA LYS A 263 -1.85 -10.21 9.76
C LYS A 263 -3.06 -9.69 10.55
N LYS A 264 -2.92 -8.54 11.19
CA LYS A 264 -3.97 -7.99 12.08
C LYS A 264 -5.02 -7.15 11.38
N PHE A 265 -4.63 -6.46 10.31
CA PHE A 265 -5.50 -5.53 9.60
C PHE A 265 -5.54 -5.89 8.13
N SER A 266 -6.72 -6.24 7.62
CA SER A 266 -6.96 -6.39 6.18
C SER A 266 -6.60 -5.11 5.45
N ALA A 267 -6.30 -5.21 4.14
CA ALA A 267 -6.04 -4.02 3.32
C ALA A 267 -7.16 -2.99 3.45
N TYR A 268 -8.43 -3.41 3.42
CA TYR A 268 -9.59 -2.51 3.57
C TYR A 268 -10.12 -2.47 5.01
N TYR A 269 -9.26 -2.12 5.96
CA TYR A 269 -9.65 -1.96 7.37
C TYR A 269 -9.92 -0.50 7.74
N ASN A 270 -11.04 -0.24 8.42
CA ASN A 270 -11.36 1.06 9.00
C ASN A 270 -11.14 1.04 10.52
N ASN A 271 -10.08 1.70 10.97
CA ASN A 271 -9.72 1.78 12.38
C ASN A 271 -10.79 2.42 13.27
N ASN A 272 -11.46 3.47 12.76
CA ASN A 272 -12.43 4.23 13.54
C ASN A 272 -13.69 3.41 13.81
N LYS A 273 -14.09 2.59 12.84
CA LYS A 273 -15.23 1.66 12.96
C LYS A 273 -14.84 0.28 13.47
N LYS A 274 -13.53 0.00 13.61
CA LYS A 274 -12.96 -1.33 13.88
C LYS A 274 -13.54 -2.40 12.94
N GLN A 275 -13.71 -2.05 11.67
CA GLN A 275 -14.43 -2.87 10.68
C GLN A 275 -13.55 -3.15 9.48
N ALA A 276 -13.45 -4.43 9.10
CA ALA A 276 -12.88 -4.87 7.83
C ALA A 276 -13.97 -4.89 6.74
N TYR A 277 -13.66 -4.36 5.57
CA TYR A 277 -14.50 -4.41 4.38
C TYR A 277 -13.99 -5.49 3.44
N SER A 278 -14.92 -6.17 2.77
CA SER A 278 -14.60 -7.07 1.67
C SER A 278 -14.16 -6.28 0.43
N THR A 279 -13.29 -6.88 -0.38
CA THR A 279 -12.87 -6.30 -1.66
C THR A 279 -14.07 -5.97 -2.56
N ALA A 280 -15.03 -6.89 -2.71
CA ALA A 280 -16.24 -6.64 -3.48
C ALA A 280 -17.08 -5.47 -2.92
N GLY A 281 -17.16 -5.34 -1.58
CA GLY A 281 -17.85 -4.23 -0.92
C GLY A 281 -17.20 -2.88 -1.23
N VAL A 282 -15.86 -2.82 -1.26
CA VAL A 282 -15.12 -1.60 -1.59
C VAL A 282 -15.32 -1.20 -3.06
N PHE A 283 -15.19 -2.14 -4.00
CA PHE A 283 -15.40 -1.87 -5.43
C PHE A 283 -16.82 -1.38 -5.71
N ARG A 284 -17.83 -2.00 -5.10
CA ARG A 284 -19.23 -1.56 -5.21
C ARG A 284 -19.45 -0.14 -4.67
N ASN A 285 -18.89 0.18 -3.52
CA ASN A 285 -18.97 1.53 -2.93
C ASN A 285 -18.20 2.58 -3.76
N PHE A 286 -17.11 2.17 -4.42
CA PHE A 286 -16.41 3.01 -5.36
C PHE A 286 -17.28 3.30 -6.59
N ARG A 287 -17.81 2.27 -7.26
CA ARG A 287 -18.65 2.39 -8.45
C ARG A 287 -19.93 3.21 -8.22
N ARG A 288 -20.60 3.02 -7.08
CA ARG A 288 -21.78 3.83 -6.70
C ARG A 288 -21.52 5.34 -6.68
N ARG A 289 -20.27 5.76 -6.47
CA ARG A 289 -19.89 7.19 -6.40
C ARG A 289 -19.37 7.75 -7.72
N ILE A 290 -18.55 6.98 -8.43
CA ILE A 290 -17.99 7.43 -9.73
C ILE A 290 -18.96 7.24 -10.91
N GLY A 291 -20.07 6.52 -10.69
CA GLY A 291 -21.03 6.16 -11.73
C GLY A 291 -20.54 5.04 -12.65
N ASN A 292 -21.32 4.73 -13.68
CA ASN A 292 -21.05 3.61 -14.61
C ASN A 292 -19.92 3.86 -15.63
N ARG A 293 -19.02 4.82 -15.40
CA ARG A 293 -17.90 5.06 -16.32
C ARG A 293 -16.78 4.08 -16.01
N THR A 294 -16.57 3.11 -16.91
CA THR A 294 -15.39 2.24 -16.90
C THR A 294 -14.16 3.10 -17.15
N HIS A 295 -13.31 3.26 -16.14
CA HIS A 295 -12.06 4.00 -16.27
C HIS A 295 -10.97 3.06 -16.78
N GLY A 296 -11.01 2.75 -18.08
CA GLY A 296 -9.93 2.01 -18.74
C GLY A 296 -8.65 2.87 -18.77
N ASN A 297 -7.55 2.36 -18.25
CA ASN A 297 -6.24 2.97 -18.42
C ASN A 297 -5.56 2.35 -19.65
N THR A 298 -5.35 3.15 -20.69
CA THR A 298 -4.72 2.75 -21.97
C THR A 298 -3.22 2.42 -21.85
N ASN A 299 -2.62 2.53 -20.66
CA ASN A 299 -1.20 2.24 -20.40
C ASN A 299 -0.98 0.94 -19.60
N ALA A 300 -1.98 0.08 -19.38
CA ALA A 300 -1.70 -1.25 -18.83
C ALA A 300 -1.25 -2.24 -19.89
N LEU A 301 -0.45 -3.19 -19.41
CA LEU A 301 0.06 -4.33 -20.18
C LEU A 301 -1.05 -5.26 -20.70
N SER A 302 -2.24 -5.25 -20.09
CA SER A 302 -3.47 -5.82 -20.64
C SER A 302 -4.41 -4.68 -21.05
N ASN A 303 -4.84 -4.68 -22.32
CA ASN A 303 -5.65 -3.60 -22.91
C ASN A 303 -7.08 -3.56 -22.38
N ASP A 304 -7.48 -4.54 -21.56
CA ASP A 304 -8.82 -4.65 -21.01
C ASP A 304 -8.72 -4.62 -19.48
N PHE A 305 -8.78 -3.40 -18.93
CA PHE A 305 -9.10 -3.19 -17.51
C PHE A 305 -10.54 -3.58 -17.22
N SER A 306 -10.80 -4.87 -17.26
CA SER A 306 -11.96 -5.49 -16.65
C SER A 306 -11.94 -5.16 -15.15
N GLU A 307 -12.85 -4.28 -14.73
CA GLU A 307 -13.02 -3.90 -13.32
C GLU A 307 -13.19 -5.15 -12.43
N PHE A 308 -13.76 -6.21 -13.00
CA PHE A 308 -13.88 -7.53 -12.39
C PHE A 308 -12.53 -8.21 -12.15
N GLU A 309 -11.65 -8.29 -13.15
CA GLU A 309 -10.30 -8.86 -12.99
C GLU A 309 -9.48 -8.11 -11.94
N ASN A 310 -9.58 -6.78 -11.93
CA ASN A 310 -8.94 -5.97 -10.88
C ASN A 310 -9.47 -6.32 -9.48
N MET A 311 -10.79 -6.43 -9.35
CA MET A 311 -11.42 -6.82 -8.09
C MET A 311 -10.96 -8.22 -7.64
N VAL A 312 -10.89 -9.19 -8.56
CA VAL A 312 -10.38 -10.54 -8.27
C VAL A 312 -8.91 -10.50 -7.86
N ALA A 313 -8.06 -9.77 -8.57
CA ALA A 313 -6.66 -9.61 -8.22
C ALA A 313 -6.49 -8.98 -6.82
N HIS A 314 -7.32 -8.00 -6.46
CA HIS A 314 -7.33 -7.42 -5.13
C HIS A 314 -7.80 -8.42 -4.06
N ALA A 315 -8.80 -9.25 -4.38
CA ALA A 315 -9.29 -10.27 -3.46
C ALA A 315 -8.20 -11.33 -3.15
N LEU A 316 -7.51 -11.82 -4.20
CA LEU A 316 -6.35 -12.72 -4.05
C LEU A 316 -5.26 -12.10 -3.19
N PHE A 317 -4.91 -10.84 -3.48
CA PHE A 317 -3.95 -10.07 -2.71
C PHE A 317 -4.37 -9.96 -1.23
N CYS A 318 -5.59 -9.52 -0.95
CA CYS A 318 -6.10 -9.32 0.41
C CYS A 318 -6.12 -10.62 1.20
N ALA A 319 -6.58 -11.71 0.59
CA ALA A 319 -6.64 -13.03 1.21
C ALA A 319 -5.25 -13.54 1.59
N SER A 320 -4.25 -13.35 0.71
CA SER A 320 -2.88 -13.83 0.93
C SER A 320 -2.16 -13.21 2.14
N ARG A 321 -2.60 -12.05 2.63
CA ARG A 321 -1.92 -11.28 3.68
C ARG A 321 -2.41 -11.54 5.10
N ARG A 322 -3.44 -12.38 5.25
CA ARG A 322 -4.20 -12.55 6.51
C ARG A 322 -3.43 -13.27 7.61
N ASN A 323 -2.44 -14.09 7.26
CA ASN A 323 -1.57 -14.75 8.24
C ASN A 323 -0.20 -14.05 8.39
N GLY A 324 -0.05 -12.85 7.82
CA GLY A 324 1.21 -12.11 7.90
C GLY A 324 2.28 -12.66 6.96
N VAL A 325 3.52 -12.26 7.23
CA VAL A 325 4.63 -12.50 6.30
C VAL A 325 5.07 -13.95 6.23
N ARG A 326 4.60 -14.85 7.10
CA ARG A 326 4.84 -16.32 7.02
C ARG A 326 4.14 -16.99 5.83
N GLY A 327 3.28 -16.25 5.13
CA GLY A 327 2.33 -16.83 4.20
C GLY A 327 1.17 -17.48 4.95
N ILE A 328 0.20 -17.99 4.20
CA ILE A 328 -1.08 -18.49 4.71
C ILE A 328 -1.37 -19.89 4.15
N ALA A 329 -1.86 -20.79 5.01
CA ALA A 329 -2.24 -22.13 4.60
C ALA A 329 -3.41 -22.09 3.60
N PHE A 330 -3.52 -23.10 2.74
CA PHE A 330 -4.53 -23.14 1.67
C PHE A 330 -5.97 -22.99 2.21
N ASN A 331 -6.33 -23.69 3.28
CA ASN A 331 -7.65 -23.62 3.90
C ASN A 331 -8.03 -22.19 4.36
N ASP A 332 -7.11 -21.53 5.08
CA ASP A 332 -7.34 -20.19 5.60
C ASP A 332 -7.34 -19.15 4.49
N PHE A 333 -6.48 -19.32 3.48
CA PHE A 333 -6.46 -18.50 2.29
C PHE A 333 -7.78 -18.60 1.53
N PHE A 334 -8.25 -19.81 1.25
CA PHE A 334 -9.46 -20.04 0.47
C PHE A 334 -10.68 -19.51 1.22
N SER A 335 -10.75 -19.75 2.54
CA SER A 335 -11.77 -19.15 3.40
C SER A 335 -11.74 -17.62 3.37
N GLY A 336 -10.54 -17.04 3.42
CA GLY A 336 -10.31 -15.61 3.29
C GLY A 336 -10.77 -15.06 1.93
N LEU A 337 -10.41 -15.74 0.85
CA LEU A 337 -10.69 -15.39 -0.54
C LEU A 337 -12.19 -15.36 -0.81
N VAL A 338 -12.92 -16.40 -0.41
CA VAL A 338 -14.39 -16.42 -0.54
C VAL A 338 -15.03 -15.27 0.26
N GLY A 339 -14.51 -14.98 1.46
CA GLY A 339 -14.93 -13.84 2.28
C GLY A 339 -14.77 -12.48 1.59
N GLU A 340 -13.78 -12.31 0.71
CA GLU A 340 -13.53 -11.05 -0.02
C GLU A 340 -14.63 -10.72 -1.05
N PHE A 341 -15.46 -11.70 -1.41
CA PHE A 341 -16.60 -11.52 -2.32
C PHE A 341 -17.93 -11.33 -1.59
N GLN A 342 -17.96 -11.24 -0.27
CA GLN A 342 -19.18 -10.94 0.50
C GLN A 342 -19.53 -9.44 0.44
N TYR A 343 -20.78 -9.04 0.72
CA TYR A 343 -21.30 -7.76 0.25
C TYR A 343 -20.82 -6.48 0.99
N GLU A 344 -20.70 -6.48 2.32
CA GLU A 344 -20.52 -5.23 3.07
C GLU A 344 -19.37 -5.28 4.07
N SER A 345 -19.47 -6.15 5.06
CA SER A 345 -18.38 -6.46 5.97
C SER A 345 -17.70 -7.73 5.53
N PHE A 346 -16.40 -7.79 5.80
CA PHE A 346 -15.67 -9.03 5.68
C PHE A 346 -16.12 -9.99 6.78
N HIS A 347 -16.57 -11.20 6.40
CA HIS A 347 -16.79 -12.31 7.33
C HIS A 347 -16.14 -13.58 6.80
N THR A 348 -15.32 -14.21 7.63
CA THR A 348 -14.88 -15.59 7.38
C THR A 348 -15.86 -16.55 8.01
N LYS A 349 -16.27 -17.55 7.24
CA LYS A 349 -16.79 -18.79 7.78
C LYS A 349 -15.67 -19.83 7.71
N PRO A 350 -15.46 -20.65 8.76
CA PRO A 350 -14.58 -21.80 8.64
C PRO A 350 -15.05 -22.66 7.46
N PHE A 351 -14.14 -22.97 6.56
CA PHE A 351 -14.39 -23.80 5.40
C PHE A 351 -13.19 -24.70 5.18
N ASP A 352 -13.44 -26.00 5.10
CA ASP A 352 -12.39 -26.97 4.86
C ASP A 352 -12.16 -27.12 3.35
N ALA A 353 -11.35 -26.22 2.78
CA ALA A 353 -11.02 -26.26 1.36
C ALA A 353 -10.19 -27.50 0.98
N SER A 354 -9.57 -28.18 1.96
CA SER A 354 -8.80 -29.40 1.73
C SER A 354 -9.71 -30.57 1.38
N ALA A 355 -10.98 -30.53 1.78
CA ALA A 355 -12.00 -31.47 1.33
C ALA A 355 -12.21 -31.43 -0.20
N LEU A 356 -11.98 -30.27 -0.84
CA LEU A 356 -12.04 -30.15 -2.31
C LEU A 356 -10.90 -30.90 -3.01
N LEU A 357 -9.84 -31.23 -2.27
CA LEU A 357 -8.63 -31.87 -2.78
C LEU A 357 -8.55 -33.35 -2.42
N GLU A 358 -9.54 -33.94 -1.73
CA GLU A 358 -9.45 -35.31 -1.22
C GLU A 358 -9.27 -36.37 -2.32
N GLY A 359 -9.93 -36.20 -3.47
CA GLY A 359 -9.77 -37.05 -4.66
C GLY A 359 -8.51 -36.76 -5.50
N TYR A 360 -7.67 -35.79 -5.09
CA TYR A 360 -6.52 -35.32 -5.86
C TYR A 360 -5.25 -35.41 -5.02
N ALA A 361 -4.65 -36.62 -4.94
CA ALA A 361 -3.53 -36.91 -4.05
C ALA A 361 -2.34 -35.95 -4.23
N GLY A 362 -1.90 -35.70 -5.47
CA GLY A 362 -0.81 -34.76 -5.76
C GLY A 362 -1.12 -33.32 -5.33
N LEU A 363 -2.34 -32.84 -5.56
CA LEU A 363 -2.77 -31.51 -5.10
C LEU A 363 -2.85 -31.42 -3.58
N LYS A 364 -3.38 -32.46 -2.93
CA LYS A 364 -3.47 -32.54 -1.47
C LYS A 364 -2.09 -32.50 -0.84
N GLU A 365 -1.14 -33.28 -1.36
CA GLU A 365 0.26 -33.27 -0.90
C GLU A 365 0.90 -31.90 -1.13
N LYS A 366 0.75 -31.33 -2.34
CA LYS A 366 1.28 -30.01 -2.69
C LYS A 366 0.79 -28.94 -1.72
N PHE A 367 -0.51 -28.87 -1.44
CA PHE A 367 -1.10 -27.82 -0.60
C PHE A 367 -1.11 -28.11 0.91
N ALA A 368 -0.81 -29.34 1.35
CA ALA A 368 -0.69 -29.66 2.78
C ALA A 368 0.50 -28.93 3.45
N GLY A 369 1.62 -28.79 2.74
CA GLY A 369 2.83 -28.12 3.23
C GLY A 369 3.12 -26.75 2.61
N THR A 370 2.44 -26.40 1.51
CA THR A 370 2.72 -25.15 0.79
C THR A 370 1.93 -23.98 1.37
N MET A 371 2.66 -22.96 1.82
CA MET A 371 2.08 -21.69 2.25
C MET A 371 1.92 -20.77 1.03
N ILE A 372 0.72 -20.24 0.87
CA ILE A 372 0.47 -19.17 -0.11
C ILE A 372 1.21 -17.92 0.39
N PRO A 373 2.09 -17.34 -0.42
CA PRO A 373 2.98 -16.31 0.07
C PRO A 373 2.26 -14.98 0.30
N PHE A 374 2.86 -14.11 1.10
CA PHE A 374 2.45 -12.72 1.29
C PHE A 374 2.65 -11.93 -0.01
N LEU A 375 1.57 -11.75 -0.77
CA LEU A 375 1.66 -11.22 -2.14
C LEU A 375 1.98 -9.74 -2.18
N ALA A 376 2.84 -9.37 -3.13
CA ALA A 376 2.97 -8.01 -3.61
C ALA A 376 1.66 -7.57 -4.32
N PRO A 377 1.36 -6.26 -4.35
CA PRO A 377 0.30 -5.72 -5.19
C PRO A 377 0.39 -6.26 -6.63
N PRO A 378 -0.75 -6.45 -7.32
CA PRO A 378 -0.78 -6.89 -8.71
C PRO A 378 0.28 -6.19 -9.58
N ASN A 379 1.10 -6.96 -10.28
CA ASN A 379 2.19 -6.51 -11.16
C ASN A 379 3.33 -5.72 -10.50
N ALA A 380 3.33 -5.60 -9.17
CA ALA A 380 4.45 -5.06 -8.43
C ALA A 380 5.36 -6.19 -7.95
N ARG A 381 6.66 -5.90 -7.78
CA ARG A 381 7.63 -6.86 -7.27
C ARG A 381 8.13 -6.43 -5.91
N TRP A 382 8.23 -7.39 -5.00
CA TRP A 382 9.02 -7.19 -3.79
C TRP A 382 10.50 -6.95 -4.15
N PRO A 383 11.20 -6.05 -3.44
CA PRO A 383 12.61 -5.81 -3.68
C PRO A 383 13.44 -7.08 -3.43
N GLY A 384 14.54 -7.23 -4.19
CA GLY A 384 15.44 -8.40 -4.10
C GLY A 384 15.90 -8.68 -2.66
N TYR A 385 16.26 -7.65 -1.89
CA TYR A 385 16.68 -7.82 -0.50
C TYR A 385 15.60 -8.39 0.44
N ILE A 386 14.31 -8.30 0.09
CA ILE A 386 13.23 -8.97 0.84
C ILE A 386 13.12 -10.41 0.39
N ILE A 387 13.19 -10.66 -0.92
CA ILE A 387 13.09 -12.01 -1.47
C ILE A 387 14.29 -12.86 -1.04
N GLU A 388 15.51 -12.35 -1.15
CA GLU A 388 16.76 -13.05 -0.80
C GLU A 388 16.89 -13.30 0.70
N ALA A 389 16.45 -12.36 1.53
CA ALA A 389 16.51 -12.54 2.98
C ALA A 389 15.39 -13.43 3.55
N CYS A 390 14.33 -13.63 2.77
CA CYS A 390 13.16 -14.42 3.15
C CYS A 390 12.98 -15.66 2.27
N GLY A 391 13.92 -15.94 1.36
CA GLY A 391 13.81 -16.98 0.33
C GLY A 391 15.15 -17.71 0.23
N ASP A 392 15.07 -19.03 0.38
CA ASP A 392 16.15 -20.02 0.46
C ASP A 392 16.98 -20.05 1.76
N GLY A 393 16.52 -20.87 2.69
CA GLY A 393 17.39 -21.58 3.64
C GLY A 393 17.30 -21.19 5.12
N ASP A 394 16.94 -19.94 5.46
CA ASP A 394 16.99 -19.45 6.85
C ASP A 394 15.79 -18.59 7.29
N GLY A 395 14.86 -18.26 6.38
CA GLY A 395 13.74 -17.36 6.66
C GLY A 395 12.41 -18.07 6.93
N ASP A 396 11.75 -17.71 8.04
CA ASP A 396 10.36 -18.06 8.36
C ASP A 396 9.31 -17.20 7.61
N CYS A 397 9.77 -16.28 6.77
CA CYS A 397 8.93 -15.42 5.92
C CYS A 397 8.71 -16.02 4.52
N LYS A 398 7.56 -15.78 3.90
CA LYS A 398 7.17 -16.21 2.55
C LYS A 398 6.58 -15.03 1.78
N PHE A 399 7.40 -14.39 0.95
CA PHE A 399 6.96 -13.30 0.06
C PHE A 399 6.79 -13.80 -1.37
N GLY A 400 5.79 -13.29 -2.09
CA GLY A 400 5.50 -13.73 -3.46
C GLY A 400 4.86 -12.65 -4.31
N HIS A 401 4.56 -12.99 -5.55
CA HIS A 401 4.09 -12.03 -6.54
C HIS A 401 2.76 -12.46 -7.15
N LEU A 402 1.83 -11.51 -7.25
CA LEU A 402 0.62 -11.65 -8.04
C LEU A 402 0.82 -10.96 -9.38
N VAL A 403 0.68 -11.70 -10.47
CA VAL A 403 0.81 -11.16 -11.81
C VAL A 403 -0.55 -11.17 -12.48
N ARG A 404 -0.96 -10.02 -13.02
CA ARG A 404 -2.00 -9.93 -14.04
C ARG A 404 -1.33 -10.06 -15.40
N ALA A 405 -1.67 -11.12 -16.11
CA ALA A 405 -1.03 -11.49 -17.36
C ALA A 405 -1.51 -10.60 -18.51
N GLN A 406 -0.75 -10.58 -19.61
CA GLN A 406 -1.18 -9.92 -20.83
C GLN A 406 -2.24 -10.76 -21.55
N ASN A 407 -3.16 -10.12 -22.28
CA ASN A 407 -4.19 -10.84 -23.05
C ASN A 407 -3.58 -11.90 -24.02
N SER A 408 -2.36 -11.66 -24.51
CA SER A 408 -1.60 -12.58 -25.37
C SER A 408 -1.18 -13.89 -24.69
N GLU A 409 -1.23 -13.94 -23.36
CA GLU A 409 -0.91 -15.10 -22.53
C GLU A 409 -2.14 -16.00 -22.28
N ARG A 410 -3.34 -15.56 -22.70
CA ARG A 410 -4.62 -16.30 -22.58
C ARG A 410 -4.93 -16.76 -21.14
N LEU A 411 -4.57 -15.91 -20.18
CA LEU A 411 -4.80 -16.08 -18.75
C LEU A 411 -4.97 -14.68 -18.15
N ASP A 412 -5.75 -14.54 -17.07
CA ASP A 412 -5.97 -13.22 -16.44
C ASP A 412 -4.97 -12.94 -15.31
N CYS A 413 -4.77 -13.88 -14.38
CA CYS A 413 -3.78 -13.72 -13.32
C CYS A 413 -3.20 -15.04 -12.82
N TYR A 414 -2.06 -14.96 -12.13
CA TYR A 414 -1.40 -16.12 -11.53
C TYR A 414 -0.52 -15.71 -10.35
N VAL A 415 -0.29 -16.66 -9.45
CA VAL A 415 0.56 -16.47 -8.27
C VAL A 415 1.92 -17.14 -8.48
N MET A 416 2.98 -16.36 -8.28
CA MET A 416 4.37 -16.85 -8.34
C MET A 416 4.99 -16.89 -6.95
N VAL A 417 5.66 -18.01 -6.68
CA VAL A 417 6.60 -18.15 -5.57
C VAL A 417 8.01 -17.87 -6.12
N PRO A 418 8.80 -17.00 -5.47
CA PRO A 418 10.19 -16.79 -5.88
C PRO A 418 10.98 -18.11 -5.88
N GLY A 419 11.79 -18.33 -6.92
CA GLY A 419 12.55 -19.56 -7.11
C GLY A 419 11.81 -20.66 -7.86
N ASP A 420 10.48 -20.58 -7.98
CA ASP A 420 9.69 -21.53 -8.78
C ASP A 420 9.51 -21.04 -10.22
N ALA A 421 9.69 -21.95 -11.17
CA ALA A 421 9.45 -21.69 -12.59
C ALA A 421 7.96 -21.70 -12.93
N ASN A 422 7.17 -22.48 -12.17
CA ASN A 422 5.74 -22.66 -12.40
C ASN A 422 4.92 -21.78 -11.44
N PRO A 423 3.70 -21.36 -11.85
CA PRO A 423 2.78 -20.70 -10.95
C PRO A 423 2.27 -21.68 -9.88
N LEU A 424 2.02 -21.17 -8.67
CA LEU A 424 1.42 -21.97 -7.60
C LEU A 424 -0.01 -22.39 -7.97
N PHE A 425 -0.77 -21.46 -8.54
CA PHE A 425 -2.05 -21.67 -9.20
C PHE A 425 -2.31 -20.54 -10.20
N VAL A 426 -3.19 -20.81 -11.16
CA VAL A 426 -3.60 -19.87 -12.22
C VAL A 426 -5.04 -19.41 -12.00
N CYS A 427 -5.41 -18.26 -12.56
CA CYS A 427 -6.71 -17.64 -12.37
C CYS A 427 -7.27 -17.06 -13.67
N GLU A 428 -8.54 -17.35 -13.92
CA GLU A 428 -9.31 -16.85 -15.07
C GLU A 428 -10.58 -16.16 -14.57
N CYS A 429 -10.96 -15.05 -15.19
CA CYS A 429 -12.04 -14.16 -14.77
C CYS A 429 -13.02 -13.97 -15.92
N LYS A 430 -14.28 -14.38 -15.73
CA LYS A 430 -15.35 -14.08 -16.68
C LYS A 430 -16.13 -12.83 -16.27
N PRO A 431 -16.11 -11.76 -17.11
CA PRO A 431 -16.61 -10.43 -16.74
C PRO A 431 -18.12 -10.39 -16.51
N TRP A 432 -18.59 -9.29 -15.92
CA TRP A 432 -19.94 -9.14 -15.35
C TRP A 432 -21.13 -9.36 -16.28
N ASN A 433 -20.94 -9.27 -17.59
CA ASN A 433 -21.98 -9.48 -18.59
C ASN A 433 -21.93 -10.86 -19.26
N LYS A 434 -20.88 -11.65 -19.01
CA LYS A 434 -20.72 -12.98 -19.60
C LYS A 434 -21.15 -14.03 -18.60
N THR A 435 -21.90 -15.01 -19.09
CA THR A 435 -22.25 -16.20 -18.31
C THR A 435 -21.23 -17.29 -18.62
N LEU A 436 -20.79 -18.02 -17.60
CA LEU A 436 -19.90 -19.16 -17.80
C LEU A 436 -20.75 -20.41 -18.07
N ASP A 437 -20.64 -20.94 -19.28
CA ASP A 437 -21.23 -22.20 -19.72
C ASP A 437 -20.14 -23.26 -20.01
N SER A 438 -20.57 -24.48 -20.35
CA SER A 438 -19.67 -25.60 -20.67
C SER A 438 -18.74 -25.30 -21.85
N GLY A 439 -19.24 -24.61 -22.88
CA GLY A 439 -18.46 -24.23 -24.05
C GLY A 439 -17.35 -23.23 -23.72
N GLU A 440 -17.65 -22.20 -22.93
CA GLU A 440 -16.67 -21.24 -22.44
C GLU A 440 -15.66 -21.90 -21.48
N MET A 441 -16.11 -22.78 -20.59
CA MET A 441 -15.20 -23.54 -19.73
C MET A 441 -14.24 -24.42 -20.55
N LYS A 442 -14.73 -25.10 -21.58
CA LYS A 442 -13.89 -25.87 -22.51
C LYS A 442 -12.81 -24.99 -23.14
N LYS A 443 -13.17 -23.78 -23.56
CA LYS A 443 -12.20 -22.81 -24.14
C LYS A 443 -11.14 -22.39 -23.12
N ILE A 444 -11.51 -22.22 -21.84
CA ILE A 444 -10.54 -21.91 -20.77
C ILE A 444 -9.55 -23.07 -20.62
N ILE A 445 -10.05 -24.30 -20.42
CA ILE A 445 -9.20 -25.48 -20.21
C ILE A 445 -8.28 -25.72 -21.41
N VAL A 446 -8.83 -25.64 -22.64
CA VAL A 446 -8.03 -25.73 -23.88
C VAL A 446 -6.99 -24.61 -23.95
N GLY A 447 -7.34 -23.39 -23.54
CA GLY A 447 -6.42 -22.26 -23.48
C GLY A 447 -5.27 -22.48 -22.51
N LEU A 448 -5.55 -22.97 -21.30
CA LEU A 448 -4.55 -23.28 -20.28
C LEU A 448 -3.63 -24.44 -20.69
N ASN A 449 -4.16 -25.41 -21.44
CA ASN A 449 -3.40 -26.56 -21.95
C ASN A 449 -2.69 -26.29 -23.29
N ALA A 450 -2.93 -25.15 -23.94
CA ALA A 450 -2.34 -24.87 -25.24
C ALA A 450 -0.82 -24.68 -25.14
N GLU A 451 -0.08 -25.31 -26.06
CA GLU A 451 1.36 -25.10 -26.19
C GLU A 451 1.67 -23.72 -26.80
N SER A 452 2.68 -23.03 -26.27
CA SER A 452 3.17 -21.76 -26.80
C SER A 452 3.70 -21.93 -28.23
N THR A 453 2.93 -21.47 -29.22
CA THR A 453 3.34 -21.44 -30.63
C THR A 453 3.83 -20.03 -31.01
N GLY A 454 5.12 -19.76 -30.84
CA GLY A 454 5.76 -18.53 -31.33
C GLY A 454 7.01 -18.12 -30.55
N GLY A 455 8.08 -17.77 -31.26
CA GLY A 455 9.46 -17.57 -30.78
C GLY A 455 9.76 -16.34 -29.90
N GLU A 456 8.84 -15.94 -29.03
CA GLU A 456 9.13 -15.12 -27.85
C GLU A 456 8.87 -15.98 -26.60
N GLU A 457 9.55 -15.74 -25.47
CA GLU A 457 9.42 -16.50 -24.20
C GLU A 457 7.98 -16.46 -23.61
N LYS A 458 7.00 -17.06 -24.27
CA LYS A 458 5.66 -17.25 -23.73
C LYS A 458 5.70 -18.42 -22.75
N ARG A 459 5.43 -18.13 -21.47
CA ARG A 459 5.34 -19.12 -20.39
C ARG A 459 4.39 -20.24 -20.78
N LYS A 460 4.81 -21.49 -20.59
CA LYS A 460 4.01 -22.66 -20.94
C LYS A 460 3.05 -23.00 -19.80
N TRP A 461 1.78 -22.61 -19.92
CA TRP A 461 0.78 -22.81 -18.85
C TRP A 461 0.33 -24.26 -18.66
N HIS A 462 0.53 -25.16 -19.63
CA HIS A 462 0.08 -26.57 -19.59
C HIS A 462 0.44 -27.38 -18.33
N ASN A 463 1.42 -26.94 -17.53
CA ASN A 463 1.87 -27.55 -16.28
C ASN A 463 1.11 -27.03 -15.04
N TRP A 464 -0.12 -26.56 -15.22
CA TRP A 464 -0.97 -26.13 -14.11
C TRP A 464 -1.65 -27.35 -13.47
N ASP A 465 -1.73 -27.36 -12.14
CA ASP A 465 -2.45 -28.41 -11.39
C ASP A 465 -3.78 -27.88 -10.80
N LEU A 466 -3.80 -26.60 -10.40
CA LEU A 466 -4.96 -25.93 -9.84
C LEU A 466 -5.26 -24.63 -10.60
N ALA A 467 -6.50 -24.49 -11.06
CA ALA A 467 -7.02 -23.27 -11.67
C ALA A 467 -8.22 -22.74 -10.89
N LEU A 468 -8.24 -21.44 -10.62
CA LEU A 468 -9.38 -20.73 -10.02
C LEU A 468 -10.11 -19.95 -11.12
N VAL A 469 -11.39 -20.25 -11.34
CA VAL A 469 -12.20 -19.55 -12.34
C VAL A 469 -13.25 -18.70 -11.63
N PHE A 470 -13.16 -17.39 -11.78
CA PHE A 470 -14.09 -16.44 -11.19
C PHE A 470 -15.18 -16.09 -12.20
N CYS A 471 -16.45 -16.21 -11.81
CA CYS A 471 -17.57 -15.80 -12.65
C CYS A 471 -18.69 -15.17 -11.82
N GLN A 472 -19.43 -14.23 -12.43
CA GLN A 472 -20.60 -13.64 -11.79
C GLN A 472 -21.81 -14.58 -11.83
N LYS A 473 -22.00 -15.28 -12.95
CA LYS A 473 -23.12 -16.17 -13.18
C LYS A 473 -22.65 -17.44 -13.89
N LEU A 474 -23.05 -18.57 -13.34
CA LEU A 474 -22.85 -19.90 -13.89
C LEU A 474 -24.16 -20.36 -14.57
N MET A 475 -24.05 -20.98 -15.75
CA MET A 475 -25.15 -21.75 -16.34
C MET A 475 -25.04 -23.21 -15.94
N LYS A 476 -26.15 -23.96 -16.01
CA LYS A 476 -26.07 -25.42 -15.88
C LYS A 476 -25.23 -25.97 -17.03
N PHE A 477 -24.28 -26.84 -16.70
CA PHE A 477 -23.46 -27.52 -17.69
C PHE A 477 -24.28 -28.63 -18.32
N GLU A 478 -24.24 -28.75 -19.64
CA GLU A 478 -24.87 -29.86 -20.35
C GLU A 478 -23.99 -31.10 -20.19
N THR A 479 -24.54 -32.16 -19.61
CA THR A 479 -23.84 -33.43 -19.31
C THR A 479 -23.18 -34.05 -20.54
N GLU A 480 -23.81 -33.96 -21.71
CA GLU A 480 -23.27 -34.52 -22.97
C GLU A 480 -21.99 -33.81 -23.47
N GLN A 481 -21.65 -32.61 -22.96
CA GLN A 481 -20.47 -31.85 -23.37
C GLN A 481 -19.23 -32.09 -22.48
N THR A 482 -19.41 -32.80 -21.36
CA THR A 482 -18.41 -32.96 -20.29
C THR A 482 -17.81 -34.37 -20.21
N ASP A 483 -18.34 -35.34 -20.96
CA ASP A 483 -17.94 -36.77 -20.88
C ASP A 483 -16.48 -37.05 -21.27
N ASP A 484 -15.84 -36.16 -22.04
CA ASP A 484 -14.45 -36.30 -22.50
C ASP A 484 -13.45 -35.46 -21.67
N TRP A 485 -13.81 -34.99 -20.46
CA TRP A 485 -12.96 -34.07 -19.70
C TRP A 485 -12.17 -34.79 -18.60
N ASP A 486 -10.86 -34.81 -18.76
CA ASP A 486 -9.91 -35.41 -17.79
C ASP A 486 -9.61 -34.48 -16.60
N THR A 487 -10.38 -33.39 -16.47
CA THR A 487 -10.15 -32.30 -15.50
C THR A 487 -11.33 -32.21 -14.54
N GLY A 488 -11.03 -32.26 -13.25
CA GLY A 488 -12.01 -32.05 -12.19
C GLY A 488 -12.58 -30.64 -12.18
N ILE A 489 -13.89 -30.51 -11.94
CA ILE A 489 -14.56 -29.21 -11.84
C ILE A 489 -15.52 -29.19 -10.66
N VAL A 490 -15.22 -28.30 -9.74
CA VAL A 490 -16.06 -28.00 -8.58
C VAL A 490 -16.44 -26.53 -8.59
N THR A 491 -17.65 -26.23 -8.13
CA THR A 491 -18.17 -24.88 -8.02
C THR A 491 -18.34 -24.50 -6.56
N VAL A 492 -18.11 -23.23 -6.24
CA VAL A 492 -18.31 -22.65 -4.92
C VAL A 492 -19.04 -21.32 -5.07
N ASP A 493 -20.26 -21.25 -4.55
CA ASP A 493 -20.99 -19.98 -4.46
C ASP A 493 -20.42 -19.13 -3.32
N CYS A 494 -19.83 -17.98 -3.66
CA CYS A 494 -19.15 -17.16 -2.66
C CYS A 494 -20.10 -16.44 -1.68
N LYS A 495 -21.41 -16.43 -1.94
CA LYS A 495 -22.43 -15.85 -1.06
C LYS A 495 -22.99 -16.89 -0.10
N THR A 496 -23.29 -18.08 -0.60
CA THR A 496 -23.96 -19.13 0.19
C THR A 496 -23.00 -20.16 0.75
N TRP A 497 -21.77 -20.25 0.22
CA TRP A 497 -20.79 -21.30 0.48
C TRP A 497 -21.23 -22.69 0.02
N VAL A 498 -22.23 -22.78 -0.85
CA VAL A 498 -22.65 -24.04 -1.45
C VAL A 498 -21.56 -24.51 -2.41
N VAL A 499 -21.22 -25.79 -2.28
CA VAL A 499 -20.24 -26.49 -3.11
C VAL A 499 -20.97 -27.53 -3.93
N ASP A 500 -20.83 -27.47 -5.26
CA ASP A 500 -21.41 -28.46 -6.17
C ASP A 500 -20.34 -28.95 -7.15
N TRP A 501 -20.18 -30.27 -7.24
CA TRP A 501 -19.33 -30.91 -8.24
C TRP A 501 -20.05 -30.98 -9.59
N ILE A 502 -19.36 -30.54 -10.64
CA ILE A 502 -19.83 -30.73 -12.03
C ILE A 502 -19.18 -31.98 -12.61
N ILE A 503 -17.87 -32.10 -12.42
CA ILE A 503 -17.07 -33.25 -12.88
C ILE A 503 -16.17 -33.66 -11.73
N GLU A 504 -16.39 -34.85 -11.20
CA GLU A 504 -15.51 -35.48 -10.22
C GLU A 504 -14.61 -36.46 -10.99
N SER A 505 -13.55 -35.93 -11.61
CA SER A 505 -12.60 -36.71 -12.41
C SER A 505 -11.23 -36.68 -11.74
N GLU A 506 -10.84 -37.83 -11.19
CA GLU A 506 -9.54 -38.02 -10.51
C GLU A 506 -8.42 -38.40 -11.50
N ALA A 507 -8.76 -38.65 -12.77
CA ALA A 507 -7.87 -39.27 -13.76
C ALA A 507 -6.70 -38.38 -14.22
N GLY A 508 -6.76 -37.06 -14.02
CA GLY A 508 -5.79 -36.10 -14.56
C GLY A 508 -5.06 -35.22 -13.54
N GLU A 509 -5.29 -35.39 -12.23
CA GLU A 509 -4.79 -34.55 -11.12
C GLU A 509 -4.99 -33.02 -11.27
N LYS A 510 -5.69 -32.57 -12.30
CA LYS A 510 -6.01 -31.16 -12.57
C LYS A 510 -7.38 -30.83 -12.03
N LEU A 511 -7.46 -29.76 -11.24
CA LEU A 511 -8.70 -29.29 -10.64
C LEU A 511 -8.98 -27.83 -11.02
N VAL A 512 -10.20 -27.58 -11.49
CA VAL A 512 -10.76 -26.24 -11.65
C VAL A 512 -11.75 -25.97 -10.52
N ILE A 513 -11.48 -24.94 -9.72
CA ILE A 513 -12.44 -24.44 -8.73
C ILE A 513 -13.10 -23.18 -9.28
N VAL A 514 -14.40 -23.27 -9.55
CA VAL A 514 -15.21 -22.17 -10.07
C VAL A 514 -15.82 -21.39 -8.90
N LEU A 515 -15.36 -20.15 -8.71
CA LEU A 515 -15.85 -19.24 -7.69
C LEU A 515 -16.97 -18.38 -8.29
N GLN A 516 -18.22 -18.71 -7.97
CA GLN A 516 -19.37 -17.92 -8.37
C GLN A 516 -19.56 -16.74 -7.41
N THR A 517 -19.18 -15.55 -7.87
CA THR A 517 -19.18 -14.34 -7.05
C THR A 517 -20.58 -13.72 -6.90
N GLY A 518 -21.53 -14.13 -7.75
CA GLY A 518 -22.86 -13.51 -7.85
C GLY A 518 -22.80 -12.11 -8.48
N GLY A 519 -23.98 -11.48 -8.60
CA GLY A 519 -24.09 -10.09 -9.05
C GLY A 519 -23.48 -9.13 -8.04
N LEU A 520 -22.25 -8.71 -8.29
CA LEU A 520 -21.52 -7.86 -7.35
C LEU A 520 -21.75 -6.36 -7.57
N LEU A 521 -22.40 -5.96 -8.68
CA LEU A 521 -22.67 -4.57 -9.06
C LEU A 521 -24.11 -4.36 -9.48
#